data_AF-A0A820NYC3-F1
#
_entry.id   AF-A0A820NYC3-F1
#
_cell.length_a   1.000
_cell.length_b   1.000
_cell.length_c   1.000
_cell.angle_alpha   90.00
_cell.angle_beta   90.00
_cell.angle_gamma   90.00
#
_symmetry.space_group_name_H-M   'P 1'
#
loop_
_entity.id
_entity.type
_entity.pdbx_description
1 polymer ?
#
loop_
_entity_poly.entity_id
_entity_poly.type
_entity_poly.pdbx_seq_one_letter_code
_entity_poly.pdbx_strand_id
1 'polypeptide(L)'
;MVELNAICSSTVQLQCLVVNHASWNNPEEITLPLLNIKRLVLHLKGEPVSIREMNQLMWNLPDLQHLELVTKGLMDMTDGQPWEKMTRSLLTFNFNISVSMDWIEDIIQSFRTPFWLEEKQWFVACTWDGLYSVPYFSDVSANTYFRLPLYSSVTDEALFCDHINHFILNESPKQTRYYFRHIKKLEIASSESLEMLSVFIDMSSIECLAVSTLIELSK
;
A
#
# COMPACT_ATOMS: atom_id res chain seq x y z
N MET A 1 23.85 -0.91 5.99
CA MET A 1 23.36 0.49 5.94
C MET A 1 24.47 1.52 6.10
N VAL A 2 25.73 1.07 6.22
CA VAL A 2 27.00 1.83 6.21
C VAL A 2 27.04 3.05 5.26
N GLU A 3 26.29 3.07 4.16
CA GLU A 3 26.29 4.19 3.21
C GLU A 3 25.41 5.38 3.61
N LEU A 4 24.39 5.21 4.47
CA LEU A 4 23.43 6.29 4.78
C LEU A 4 24.06 7.47 5.52
N ASN A 5 24.85 7.20 6.56
CA ASN A 5 25.53 8.27 7.28
C ASN A 5 26.55 8.97 6.38
N ALA A 6 27.26 8.24 5.52
CA ALA A 6 28.24 8.81 4.60
C ALA A 6 27.57 9.72 3.55
N ILE A 7 26.44 9.30 3.00
CA ILE A 7 25.62 10.11 2.09
C ILE A 7 25.16 11.37 2.81
N CYS A 8 24.49 11.25 3.96
CA CYS A 8 23.96 12.42 4.66
C CYS A 8 25.04 13.39 5.16
N SER A 9 26.21 12.88 5.55
CA SER A 9 27.36 13.72 5.95
C SER A 9 27.93 14.53 4.78
N SER A 10 27.85 14.00 3.55
CA SER A 10 28.31 14.69 2.34
C SER A 10 27.24 15.56 1.68
N THR A 11 25.97 15.36 2.05
CA THR A 11 24.82 16.09 1.48
C THR A 11 24.03 16.83 2.55
N VAL A 12 24.65 17.86 3.15
CA VAL A 12 24.05 18.62 4.27
C VAL A 12 22.72 19.31 3.95
N GLN A 13 22.36 19.50 2.68
CA GLN A 13 21.06 20.07 2.28
C GLN A 13 20.02 19.01 1.87
N LEU A 14 20.34 17.72 2.01
CA LEU A 14 19.46 16.64 1.60
C LEU A 14 18.18 16.65 2.47
N GLN A 15 17.03 16.77 1.81
CA GLN A 15 15.72 16.75 2.46
C GLN A 15 14.88 15.52 2.11
N CYS A 16 15.23 14.84 1.02
CA CYS A 16 14.53 13.67 0.52
C CYS A 16 15.55 12.58 0.28
N LEU A 17 15.27 11.40 0.81
CA LEU A 17 16.08 10.21 0.61
C LEU A 17 15.17 9.07 0.16
N VAL A 18 15.57 8.42 -0.92
CA VAL A 18 14.89 7.25 -1.48
C VAL A 18 15.91 6.12 -1.52
N VAL A 19 15.63 5.05 -0.81
CA VAL A 19 16.49 3.86 -0.75
C VAL A 19 15.72 2.69 -1.29
N ASN A 20 16.11 2.23 -2.48
CA ASN A 20 15.50 1.09 -3.14
C ASN A 20 16.39 -0.14 -3.01
N HIS A 21 15.79 -1.27 -2.67
CA HIS A 21 16.43 -2.58 -2.66
C HIS A 21 17.61 -2.72 -1.67
N ALA A 22 17.58 -2.00 -0.56
CA ALA A 22 18.59 -2.13 0.48
C ALA A 22 18.38 -3.40 1.32
N SER A 23 19.48 -4.06 1.69
CA SER A 23 19.49 -5.12 2.69
C SER A 23 19.58 -4.54 4.11
N TRP A 24 18.62 -4.91 4.95
CA TRP A 24 18.56 -4.44 6.33
C TRP A 24 19.46 -5.30 7.23
N ASN A 25 20.76 -4.99 7.24
CA ASN A 25 21.74 -5.84 7.91
C ASN A 25 22.10 -5.40 9.34
N ASN A 26 21.88 -4.11 9.71
CA ASN A 26 21.92 -3.61 11.09
C ASN A 26 21.55 -2.10 11.16
N PRO A 27 20.45 -1.67 11.82
CA PRO A 27 20.10 -0.26 11.97
C PRO A 27 20.95 0.49 13.01
N GLU A 28 21.67 -0.22 13.88
CA GLU A 28 22.60 0.40 14.83
C GLU A 28 23.76 1.13 14.13
N GLU A 29 23.93 0.92 12.82
CA GLU A 29 24.86 1.67 11.98
C GLU A 29 24.45 3.13 11.76
N ILE A 30 23.18 3.50 11.97
CA ILE A 30 22.73 4.91 11.89
C ILE A 30 22.96 5.54 13.27
N THR A 31 24.06 6.25 13.41
CA THR A 31 24.56 6.74 14.71
C THR A 31 24.39 8.24 14.90
N LEU A 32 23.95 8.97 13.87
CA LEU A 32 23.83 10.42 13.88
C LEU A 32 22.42 10.86 13.47
N PRO A 33 21.84 11.88 14.14
CA PRO A 33 20.56 12.44 13.74
C PRO A 33 20.69 13.13 12.38
N LEU A 34 19.86 12.71 11.44
CA LEU A 34 19.75 13.19 10.07
C LEU A 34 18.72 14.33 10.01
N LEU A 35 19.07 15.47 10.62
CA LEU A 35 18.17 16.59 10.91
C LEU A 35 17.49 17.22 9.68
N ASN A 36 18.06 17.09 8.48
CA ASN A 36 17.50 17.78 7.31
C ASN A 36 16.50 16.93 6.52
N ILE A 37 16.41 15.63 6.80
CA ILE A 37 15.55 14.71 6.04
C ILE A 37 14.10 14.88 6.48
N LYS A 38 13.27 15.37 5.55
CA LYS A 38 11.82 15.53 5.72
C LYS A 38 11.02 14.42 5.06
N ARG A 39 11.59 13.78 4.03
CA ARG A 39 10.96 12.66 3.32
C ARG A 39 11.90 11.49 3.20
N LEU A 40 11.39 10.31 3.56
CA LEU A 40 12.08 9.05 3.45
C LEU A 40 11.21 8.02 2.77
N VAL A 41 11.75 7.38 1.73
CA VAL A 41 11.16 6.21 1.08
C VAL A 41 12.13 5.04 1.23
N LEU A 42 11.69 3.98 1.90
CA LEU A 42 12.50 2.78 2.14
C LEU A 42 11.83 1.56 1.54
N HIS A 43 12.46 0.97 0.52
CA HIS A 43 12.05 -0.32 -0.04
C HIS A 43 13.12 -1.36 0.30
N LEU A 44 12.90 -2.09 1.38
CA LEU A 44 13.84 -3.03 1.98
C LEU A 44 13.64 -4.44 1.42
N LYS A 45 14.73 -5.15 1.19
CA LYS A 45 14.76 -6.55 0.77
C LYS A 45 15.62 -7.37 1.73
N GLY A 46 15.30 -8.65 1.88
CA GLY A 46 16.09 -9.58 2.68
C GLY A 46 15.43 -9.92 4.02
N GLU A 47 16.19 -9.78 5.10
CA GLU A 47 15.74 -10.20 6.43
C GLU A 47 14.55 -9.36 6.94
N PRO A 48 13.65 -9.97 7.73
CA PRO A 48 12.54 -9.25 8.35
C PRO A 48 13.01 -8.16 9.30
N VAL A 49 12.33 -7.01 9.28
CA VAL A 49 12.59 -5.88 10.17
C VAL A 49 11.63 -5.91 11.36
N SER A 50 12.13 -5.55 12.55
CA SER A 50 11.35 -5.43 13.78
C SER A 50 10.88 -4.00 14.06
N ILE A 51 9.90 -3.85 14.95
CA ILE A 51 9.42 -2.53 15.37
C ILE A 51 10.49 -1.74 16.14
N ARG A 52 11.36 -2.45 16.88
CA ARG A 52 12.47 -1.86 17.63
C ARG A 52 13.46 -1.17 16.69
N GLU A 53 13.79 -1.84 15.60
CA GLU A 53 14.71 -1.33 14.58
C GLU A 53 14.13 -0.12 13.86
N MET A 54 12.84 -0.16 13.52
CA MET A 54 12.13 1.00 12.96
C MET A 54 12.12 2.18 13.93
N ASN A 55 11.88 1.94 15.21
CA ASN A 55 11.96 2.98 16.22
C ASN A 55 13.35 3.62 16.24
N GLN A 56 14.43 2.83 16.30
CA GLN A 56 15.80 3.36 16.27
C GLN A 56 16.07 4.24 15.04
N LEU A 57 15.60 3.84 13.85
CA LEU A 57 15.69 4.67 12.65
C LEU A 57 14.95 6.01 12.83
N MET A 58 13.71 5.98 13.33
CA MET A 58 12.88 7.17 13.52
C MET A 58 13.49 8.15 14.53
N TRP A 59 14.17 7.66 15.56
CA TRP A 59 14.92 8.48 16.52
C TRP A 59 16.03 9.32 15.86
N ASN A 60 16.63 8.79 14.79
CA ASN A 60 17.64 9.50 14.02
C ASN A 60 17.06 10.44 12.95
N LEU A 61 15.73 10.55 12.83
CA LEU A 61 15.06 11.36 11.81
C LEU A 61 14.03 12.28 12.47
N PRO A 62 14.45 13.19 13.38
CA PRO A 62 13.53 13.95 14.22
C PRO A 62 12.63 14.93 13.44
N ASP A 63 13.10 15.39 12.27
CA ASP A 63 12.37 16.35 11.42
C ASP A 63 11.63 15.66 10.25
N LEU A 64 11.51 14.32 10.28
CA LEU A 64 10.80 13.57 9.26
C LEU A 64 9.32 13.95 9.27
N GLN A 65 8.78 14.17 8.08
CA GLN A 65 7.37 14.50 7.85
C GLN A 65 6.68 13.44 7.00
N HIS A 66 7.43 12.76 6.13
CA HIS A 66 6.89 11.79 5.19
C HIS A 66 7.69 10.49 5.24
N LEU A 67 7.00 9.38 5.52
CA LEU A 67 7.57 8.04 5.48
C LEU A 67 6.77 7.17 4.52
N GLU A 68 7.47 6.52 3.59
CA GLU A 68 6.98 5.39 2.82
C GLU A 68 7.86 4.17 3.11
N LEU A 69 7.24 3.05 3.50
CA LEU A 69 7.96 1.84 3.90
C LEU A 69 7.42 0.61 3.15
N VAL A 70 8.29 -0.09 2.43
CA VAL A 70 8.00 -1.41 1.85
C VAL A 70 9.02 -2.39 2.41
N THR A 71 8.58 -3.40 3.15
CA THR A 71 9.51 -4.34 3.81
C THR A 71 8.87 -5.69 4.10
N LYS A 72 9.72 -6.68 4.39
CA LYS A 72 9.32 -7.86 5.18
C LYS A 72 9.40 -7.48 6.66
N GLY A 73 8.36 -7.76 7.43
CA GLY A 73 8.27 -7.44 8.86
C GLY A 73 8.30 -8.70 9.73
N LEU A 74 8.78 -8.54 10.96
CA LEU A 74 8.44 -9.45 12.04
C LEU A 74 7.01 -9.20 12.54
N MET A 75 6.47 -10.11 13.34
CA MET A 75 5.10 -10.02 13.86
C MET A 75 4.84 -8.77 14.71
N ASP A 76 5.87 -8.20 15.35
CA ASP A 76 5.74 -6.96 16.13
C ASP A 76 5.47 -5.71 15.27
N MET A 77 5.70 -5.79 13.95
CA MET A 77 5.41 -4.72 13.00
C MET A 77 3.92 -4.57 12.68
N THR A 78 3.09 -5.52 13.10
CA THR A 78 1.64 -5.53 12.84
C THR A 78 0.82 -4.88 13.95
N ASP A 79 1.43 -4.49 15.06
CA ASP A 79 0.75 -3.75 16.12
C ASP A 79 0.76 -2.24 15.79
N GLY A 80 -0.43 -1.67 15.60
CA GLY A 80 -0.62 -0.25 15.33
C GLY A 80 -0.27 0.67 16.50
N GLN A 81 -0.21 0.18 17.74
CA GLN A 81 0.05 1.01 18.92
C GLN A 81 1.49 1.58 18.98
N PRO A 82 2.55 0.79 18.76
CA PRO A 82 3.89 1.34 18.55
C PRO A 82 3.96 2.34 17.40
N TRP A 83 3.32 2.04 16.26
CA TRP A 83 3.31 2.91 15.09
C TRP A 83 2.67 4.26 15.38
N GLU A 84 1.53 4.29 16.09
CA GLU A 84 0.86 5.52 16.48
C GLU A 84 1.80 6.48 17.25
N LYS A 85 2.63 5.93 18.15
CA LYS A 85 3.61 6.74 18.90
C LYS A 85 4.74 7.25 18.01
N MET A 86 5.31 6.39 17.18
CA MET A 86 6.46 6.71 16.33
C MET A 86 6.12 7.68 15.19
N THR A 87 4.90 7.58 14.66
CA THR A 87 4.49 8.32 13.46
C THR A 87 3.69 9.58 13.78
N ARG A 88 3.53 9.92 15.06
CA ARG A 88 2.70 11.04 15.52
C ARG A 88 3.05 12.37 14.85
N SER A 89 4.35 12.66 14.69
CA SER A 89 4.86 13.88 14.05
C SER A 89 4.77 13.86 12.51
N LEU A 90 4.55 12.69 11.90
CA LEU A 90 4.49 12.57 10.44
C LEU A 90 3.21 13.21 9.89
N LEU A 91 3.33 13.84 8.72
CA LEU A 91 2.22 14.32 7.91
C LEU A 91 1.66 13.21 7.02
N THR A 92 2.51 12.29 6.56
CA THR A 92 2.09 11.12 5.80
C THR A 92 2.87 9.88 6.22
N PHE A 93 2.15 8.77 6.40
CA PHE A 93 2.74 7.46 6.61
C PHE A 93 2.08 6.44 5.69
N ASN A 94 2.84 5.96 4.71
CA ASN A 94 2.40 4.89 3.81
C ASN A 94 3.28 3.67 4.04
N PHE A 95 2.69 2.48 4.06
CA PHE A 95 3.47 1.26 4.22
C PHE A 95 2.87 0.06 3.51
N ASN A 96 3.72 -0.90 3.18
CA ASN A 96 3.37 -2.26 2.75
C ASN A 96 4.35 -3.23 3.44
N ILE A 97 3.83 -3.95 4.43
CA ILE A 97 4.61 -4.83 5.31
C ILE A 97 4.18 -6.27 5.04
N SER A 98 5.07 -7.05 4.43
CA SER A 98 4.84 -8.48 4.26
C SER A 98 5.19 -9.25 5.52
N VAL A 99 4.24 -10.03 6.03
CA VAL A 99 4.35 -10.78 7.27
C VAL A 99 3.35 -11.93 7.26
N SER A 100 3.76 -13.12 7.70
CA SER A 100 2.87 -14.27 7.81
C SER A 100 1.87 -14.03 8.93
N MET A 101 0.57 -14.03 8.64
CA MET A 101 -0.45 -13.70 9.65
C MET A 101 -1.29 -14.91 10.05
N ASP A 102 -1.20 -15.30 11.33
CA ASP A 102 -2.09 -16.29 11.94
C ASP A 102 -3.28 -15.65 12.68
N TRP A 103 -3.22 -14.35 13.02
CA TRP A 103 -4.20 -13.63 13.87
C TRP A 103 -4.58 -12.26 13.31
N ILE A 104 -5.26 -12.26 12.16
CA ILE A 104 -5.47 -11.05 11.34
C ILE A 104 -6.45 -10.04 11.98
N GLU A 105 -7.45 -10.51 12.73
CA GLU A 105 -8.48 -9.62 13.30
C GLU A 105 -7.91 -8.69 14.38
N ASP A 106 -7.14 -9.22 15.33
CA ASP A 106 -6.52 -8.44 16.41
C ASP A 106 -5.55 -7.38 15.87
N ILE A 107 -4.82 -7.72 14.80
CA ILE A 107 -3.93 -6.81 14.08
C ILE A 107 -4.70 -5.59 13.61
N ILE A 108 -5.80 -5.78 12.88
CA ILE A 108 -6.59 -4.65 12.35
C ILE A 108 -7.25 -3.84 13.45
N GLN A 109 -7.67 -4.46 14.57
CA GLN A 109 -8.23 -3.72 15.70
C GLN A 109 -7.23 -2.72 16.29
N SER A 110 -5.94 -3.03 16.29
CA SER A 110 -4.89 -2.11 16.76
C SER A 110 -4.78 -0.82 15.93
N PHE A 111 -5.28 -0.82 14.69
CA PHE A 111 -5.33 0.33 13.76
C PHE A 111 -6.69 1.03 13.71
N ARG A 112 -7.62 0.73 14.63
CA ARG A 112 -8.95 1.36 14.71
C ARG A 112 -9.05 2.43 15.82
N THR A 113 -7.93 3.02 16.22
CA THR A 113 -7.94 4.16 17.16
C THR A 113 -8.34 5.47 16.45
N PRO A 114 -8.81 6.49 17.19
CA PRO A 114 -9.08 7.81 16.63
C PRO A 114 -7.88 8.44 15.91
N PHE A 115 -6.65 8.14 16.36
CA PHE A 115 -5.44 8.58 15.68
C PHE A 115 -5.42 8.14 14.21
N TRP A 116 -5.68 6.85 13.93
CA TRP A 116 -5.66 6.32 12.57
C TRP A 116 -6.86 6.78 11.74
N LEU A 117 -8.06 6.71 12.31
CA LEU A 117 -9.30 6.87 11.56
C LEU A 117 -9.76 8.33 11.42
N GLU A 118 -9.55 9.15 12.44
CA GLU A 118 -10.09 10.52 12.53
C GLU A 118 -8.99 11.57 12.35
N GLU A 119 -7.89 11.45 13.09
CA GLU A 119 -6.82 12.47 13.08
C GLU A 119 -5.96 12.41 11.82
N LYS A 120 -5.49 11.20 11.48
CA LYS A 120 -4.57 10.99 10.35
C LYS A 120 -5.28 10.53 9.08
N GLN A 121 -6.42 9.83 9.23
CA GLN A 121 -7.11 9.15 8.14
C GLN A 121 -6.18 8.21 7.34
N TRP A 122 -5.23 7.59 8.04
CA TRP A 122 -4.32 6.59 7.48
C TRP A 122 -4.98 5.21 7.66
N PHE A 123 -5.79 4.82 6.68
CA PHE A 123 -6.48 3.53 6.73
C PHE A 123 -5.51 2.38 6.45
N VAL A 124 -5.82 1.21 6.99
CA VAL A 124 -4.97 0.02 6.90
C VAL A 124 -5.83 -1.16 6.46
N ALA A 125 -5.34 -1.92 5.49
CA ALA A 125 -5.94 -3.15 5.02
C ALA A 125 -4.94 -4.30 5.11
N CYS A 126 -5.44 -5.53 5.09
CA CYS A 126 -4.59 -6.72 5.12
C CYS A 126 -5.01 -7.77 4.10
N THR A 127 -4.03 -8.53 3.65
CA THR A 127 -4.19 -9.76 2.86
C THR A 127 -3.61 -10.94 3.64
N TRP A 128 -3.54 -12.11 3.01
CA TRP A 128 -2.81 -13.25 3.57
C TRP A 128 -1.31 -12.99 3.67
N ASP A 129 -0.78 -12.07 2.87
CA ASP A 129 0.66 -11.87 2.68
C ASP A 129 1.22 -10.68 3.48
N GLY A 130 0.35 -9.84 4.08
CA GLY A 130 0.79 -8.62 4.73
C GLY A 130 -0.31 -7.61 5.06
N LEU A 131 0.12 -6.46 5.59
CA LEU A 131 -0.70 -5.28 5.83
C LEU A 131 -0.18 -4.10 5.01
N TYR A 132 -1.08 -3.21 4.61
CA TYR A 132 -0.70 -2.04 3.82
C TYR A 132 -1.63 -0.85 4.07
N SER A 133 -1.09 0.35 3.83
CA SER A 133 -1.82 1.61 3.95
C SER A 133 -2.69 1.87 2.72
N VAL A 134 -3.92 2.32 2.96
CA VAL A 134 -4.94 2.62 1.95
C VAL A 134 -5.12 4.14 1.86
N PRO A 135 -5.33 4.70 0.65
CA PRO A 135 -5.41 4.00 -0.63
C PRO A 135 -4.04 3.72 -1.28
N TYR A 136 -2.95 4.24 -0.73
CA TYR A 136 -1.66 4.33 -1.44
C TYR A 136 -1.14 3.01 -2.02
N PHE A 137 -1.23 1.91 -1.27
CA PHE A 137 -0.81 0.57 -1.72
C PHE A 137 -1.99 -0.32 -2.10
N SER A 138 -3.20 0.23 -2.17
CA SER A 138 -4.35 -0.50 -2.71
C SER A 138 -4.18 -0.67 -4.22
N ASP A 139 -4.66 -1.79 -4.74
CA ASP A 139 -4.68 -2.02 -6.17
C ASP A 139 -5.48 -0.92 -6.88
N VAL A 140 -4.95 -0.47 -8.03
CA VAL A 140 -5.64 0.43 -8.97
C VAL A 140 -6.26 -0.34 -10.14
N SER A 141 -5.96 -1.64 -10.22
CA SER A 141 -6.43 -2.54 -11.26
C SER A 141 -7.11 -3.76 -10.68
N ALA A 142 -8.19 -4.21 -11.32
CA ALA A 142 -8.92 -5.42 -10.97
C ALA A 142 -9.03 -6.36 -12.17
N ASN A 143 -9.32 -7.62 -11.90
CA ASN A 143 -9.69 -8.62 -12.89
C ASN A 143 -10.85 -9.48 -12.37
N THR A 144 -11.20 -10.56 -13.08
CA THR A 144 -12.27 -11.49 -12.67
C THR A 144 -12.03 -12.20 -11.34
N TYR A 145 -10.80 -12.22 -10.86
CA TYR A 145 -10.38 -12.79 -9.58
C TYR A 145 -10.19 -11.75 -8.48
N PHE A 146 -10.50 -10.48 -8.73
CA PHE A 146 -10.37 -9.43 -7.73
C PHE A 146 -11.14 -9.78 -6.46
N ARG A 147 -10.47 -9.57 -5.33
CA ARG A 147 -11.04 -9.73 -4.00
C ARG A 147 -10.71 -8.50 -3.19
N LEU A 148 -11.67 -8.10 -2.36
CA LEU A 148 -11.39 -7.14 -1.31
C LEU A 148 -10.33 -7.70 -0.35
N PRO A 149 -9.68 -6.80 0.42
CA PRO A 149 -8.78 -7.22 1.48
C PRO A 149 -9.53 -8.10 2.49
N LEU A 150 -8.81 -8.96 3.19
CA LEU A 150 -9.42 -9.86 4.18
C LEU A 150 -10.08 -9.07 5.31
N TYR A 151 -9.38 -8.04 5.78
CA TYR A 151 -9.87 -7.11 6.79
C TYR A 151 -9.31 -5.71 6.50
N SER A 152 -9.99 -4.72 7.05
CA SER A 152 -9.62 -3.32 6.92
C SER A 152 -10.05 -2.53 8.15
N SER A 153 -9.27 -1.50 8.49
CA SER A 153 -9.63 -0.53 9.51
C SER A 153 -10.81 0.34 9.06
N VAL A 154 -11.02 0.48 7.74
CA VAL A 154 -12.24 1.07 7.16
C VAL A 154 -13.26 -0.02 6.84
N THR A 155 -14.53 0.24 7.12
CA THR A 155 -15.65 -0.69 6.86
C THR A 155 -16.30 -0.49 5.49
N ASP A 156 -16.03 0.63 4.83
CA ASP A 156 -16.61 0.95 3.53
C ASP A 156 -15.86 0.24 2.39
N GLU A 157 -16.48 -0.81 1.85
CA GLU A 157 -15.95 -1.57 0.71
C GLU A 157 -15.90 -0.73 -0.58
N ALA A 158 -16.75 0.30 -0.71
CA ALA A 158 -16.78 1.16 -1.88
C ALA A 158 -15.44 1.89 -2.06
N LEU A 159 -14.77 2.24 -0.96
CA LEU A 159 -13.47 2.91 -0.98
C LEU A 159 -12.41 2.13 -1.77
N PHE A 160 -12.46 0.79 -1.74
CA PHE A 160 -11.56 -0.06 -2.51
C PHE A 160 -11.97 -0.15 -3.98
N CYS A 161 -13.26 -0.35 -4.24
CA CYS A 161 -13.79 -0.47 -5.60
C CYS A 161 -13.63 0.83 -6.39
N ASP A 162 -13.84 1.97 -5.74
CA ASP A 162 -13.75 3.30 -6.33
C ASP A 162 -12.29 3.71 -6.62
N HIS A 163 -11.31 3.04 -5.99
CA HIS A 163 -9.90 3.24 -6.31
C HIS A 163 -9.46 2.53 -7.60
N ILE A 164 -10.23 1.52 -8.04
CA ILE A 164 -9.96 0.78 -9.26
C ILE A 164 -10.33 1.63 -10.47
N ASN A 165 -9.34 1.88 -11.33
CA ASN A 165 -9.52 2.62 -12.58
C ASN A 165 -9.17 1.80 -13.83
N HIS A 166 -8.67 0.58 -13.64
CA HIS A 166 -8.30 -0.33 -14.71
C HIS A 166 -8.91 -1.71 -14.48
N PHE A 167 -9.65 -2.24 -15.44
CA PHE A 167 -10.21 -3.58 -15.37
C PHE A 167 -9.68 -4.46 -16.49
N ILE A 168 -9.23 -5.67 -16.15
CA ILE A 168 -8.68 -6.66 -17.08
C ILE A 168 -9.58 -7.89 -17.10
N LEU A 169 -10.20 -8.14 -18.25
CA LEU A 169 -11.07 -9.28 -18.50
C LEU A 169 -10.30 -10.34 -19.28
N ASN A 170 -9.75 -11.31 -18.55
CA ASN A 170 -9.02 -12.43 -19.15
C ASN A 170 -9.91 -13.63 -19.51
N GLU A 171 -11.08 -13.72 -18.88
CA GLU A 171 -12.01 -14.84 -18.97
C GLU A 171 -13.43 -14.38 -18.66
N SER A 172 -14.42 -15.21 -18.98
CA SER A 172 -15.81 -14.96 -18.61
C SER A 172 -15.95 -14.88 -17.08
N PRO A 173 -16.49 -13.77 -16.53
CA PRO A 173 -16.70 -13.64 -15.10
C PRO A 173 -17.79 -14.61 -14.68
N LYS A 174 -17.46 -15.53 -13.76
CA LYS A 174 -18.43 -16.53 -13.27
C LYS A 174 -19.48 -15.92 -12.34
N GLN A 175 -19.17 -14.77 -11.74
CA GLN A 175 -20.03 -13.83 -11.00
C GLN A 175 -19.12 -12.79 -10.34
N THR A 176 -19.37 -11.50 -10.56
CA THR A 176 -18.74 -10.43 -9.76
C THR A 176 -19.73 -9.95 -8.70
N ARG A 177 -19.26 -9.73 -7.47
CA ARG A 177 -20.07 -9.15 -6.38
C ARG A 177 -19.91 -7.64 -6.27
N TYR A 178 -18.99 -7.08 -7.04
CA TYR A 178 -18.53 -5.70 -6.93
C TYR A 178 -18.99 -4.93 -8.15
N TYR A 179 -19.33 -3.65 -7.95
CA TYR A 179 -19.65 -2.73 -9.02
C TYR A 179 -18.56 -1.66 -9.09
N PHE A 180 -17.86 -1.57 -10.23
CA PHE A 180 -16.75 -0.66 -10.43
C PHE A 180 -17.21 0.60 -11.18
N ARG A 181 -17.24 1.74 -10.47
CA ARG A 181 -17.79 3.01 -10.96
C ARG A 181 -16.81 3.86 -11.77
N HIS A 182 -15.52 3.62 -11.62
CA HIS A 182 -14.48 4.56 -12.06
C HIS A 182 -13.48 3.92 -13.03
N ILE A 183 -13.90 2.87 -13.74
CA ILE A 183 -13.05 2.18 -14.72
C ILE A 183 -12.80 3.06 -15.93
N LYS A 184 -11.60 3.62 -16.01
CA LYS A 184 -11.13 4.42 -17.16
C LYS A 184 -10.54 3.55 -18.26
N LYS A 185 -9.88 2.46 -17.89
CA LYS A 185 -9.25 1.53 -18.83
C LYS A 185 -9.89 0.16 -18.71
N LEU A 186 -10.34 -0.39 -19.82
CA LEU A 186 -10.87 -1.75 -19.92
C LEU A 186 -10.04 -2.54 -20.92
N GLU A 187 -9.46 -3.66 -20.48
CA GLU A 187 -8.76 -4.62 -21.33
C GLU A 187 -9.60 -5.90 -21.46
N ILE A 188 -9.89 -6.31 -22.69
CA ILE A 188 -10.71 -7.47 -23.01
C ILE A 188 -9.88 -8.46 -23.81
N ALA A 189 -9.51 -9.58 -23.18
CA ALA A 189 -8.79 -10.67 -23.83
C ALA A 189 -9.71 -11.81 -24.30
N SER A 190 -10.95 -11.86 -23.82
CA SER A 190 -11.96 -12.89 -24.17
C SER A 190 -13.13 -12.31 -24.97
N SER A 191 -13.85 -13.15 -25.72
CA SER A 191 -15.06 -12.76 -26.46
C SER A 191 -16.27 -12.64 -25.53
N GLU A 192 -16.33 -11.59 -24.73
CA GLU A 192 -17.49 -11.32 -23.86
C GLU A 192 -18.38 -10.22 -24.44
N SER A 193 -19.69 -10.35 -24.24
CA SER A 193 -20.64 -9.30 -24.59
C SER A 193 -20.45 -8.07 -23.70
N LEU A 194 -20.43 -6.87 -24.28
CA LEU A 194 -20.38 -5.61 -23.52
C LEU A 194 -21.58 -5.44 -22.58
N GLU A 195 -22.75 -5.99 -22.95
CA GLU A 195 -23.95 -5.97 -22.11
C GLU A 195 -23.71 -6.63 -20.74
N MET A 196 -23.03 -7.77 -20.73
CA MET A 196 -22.71 -8.47 -19.49
C MET A 196 -21.74 -7.67 -18.60
N LEU A 197 -20.77 -6.96 -19.19
CA LEU A 197 -19.85 -6.10 -18.44
C LEU A 197 -20.57 -4.93 -17.76
N SER A 198 -21.62 -4.40 -18.39
CA SER A 198 -22.41 -3.29 -17.83
C SER A 198 -23.10 -3.61 -16.50
N VAL A 199 -23.23 -4.89 -16.15
CA VAL A 199 -23.80 -5.34 -14.87
C VAL A 199 -22.91 -4.97 -13.68
N PHE A 200 -21.60 -4.85 -13.89
CA PHE A 200 -20.63 -4.64 -12.82
C PHE A 200 -19.57 -3.57 -13.11
N ILE A 201 -19.60 -2.97 -14.29
CA ILE A 201 -18.74 -1.84 -14.68
C ILE A 201 -19.62 -0.72 -15.20
N ASP A 202 -19.38 0.50 -14.74
CA ASP A 202 -19.94 1.69 -15.37
C ASP A 202 -19.28 1.93 -16.74
N MET A 203 -19.91 1.45 -17.79
CA MET A 203 -19.41 1.55 -19.16
C MET A 203 -19.25 3.00 -19.64
N SER A 204 -19.95 3.97 -19.02
CA SER A 204 -19.85 5.39 -19.39
C SER A 204 -18.55 6.04 -18.89
N SER A 205 -17.87 5.42 -17.93
CA SER A 205 -16.60 5.89 -17.36
C SER A 205 -15.36 5.49 -18.18
N ILE A 206 -15.53 4.63 -19.18
CA ILE A 206 -14.41 4.06 -19.96
C ILE A 206 -13.87 5.07 -20.96
N GLU A 207 -12.59 5.42 -20.80
CA GLU A 207 -11.83 6.32 -21.67
C GLU A 207 -10.95 5.54 -22.66
N CYS A 208 -10.52 4.32 -22.28
CA CYS A 208 -9.62 3.48 -23.06
C CYS A 208 -10.11 2.03 -23.09
N LEU A 209 -10.32 1.49 -24.29
CA LEU A 209 -10.66 0.09 -24.52
C LEU A 209 -9.53 -0.59 -25.30
N ALA A 210 -8.94 -1.65 -24.75
CA ALA A 210 -8.01 -2.52 -25.45
C ALA A 210 -8.63 -3.89 -25.64
N VAL A 211 -8.58 -4.43 -26.86
CA VAL A 211 -9.19 -5.72 -27.19
C VAL A 211 -8.15 -6.59 -27.89
N SER A 212 -7.88 -7.78 -27.33
CA SER A 212 -6.86 -8.71 -27.87
C SER A 212 -7.34 -9.48 -29.09
N THR A 213 -8.64 -9.66 -29.22
CA THR A 213 -9.29 -10.28 -30.38
C THR A 213 -10.45 -9.42 -30.83
N LEU A 214 -10.41 -8.92 -32.06
CA LEU A 214 -11.55 -8.27 -32.73
C LEU A 214 -12.60 -9.35 -33.04
N ILE A 215 -13.27 -9.86 -32.01
CA ILE A 215 -14.46 -10.69 -32.16
C ILE A 215 -15.61 -9.70 -32.19
N GLU A 216 -16.38 -9.75 -33.27
CA GLU A 216 -17.49 -8.84 -33.61
C GLU A 216 -18.15 -8.26 -32.36
N LEU A 217 -17.83 -7.01 -32.00
CA LEU A 217 -18.48 -6.23 -30.94
C LEU A 217 -19.94 -5.85 -31.33
N SER A 218 -20.56 -6.65 -32.19
CA SER A 218 -21.86 -6.43 -32.80
C SER A 218 -22.75 -7.64 -32.59
N LYS A 219 -23.47 -7.66 -31.48
CA LYS A 219 -24.93 -7.61 -31.44
C LYS A 219 -25.41 -7.38 -30.02
#